data_AF-A0A4Y7JFN1-F1
#
_entry.id   AF-A0A4Y7JFN1-F1
#
_cell.length_a   1.000
_cell.length_b   1.000
_cell.length_c   1.000
_cell.angle_alpha   90.00
_cell.angle_beta   90.00
_cell.angle_gamma   90.00
#
_symmetry.space_group_name_H-M   'P 1'
#
loop_
_entity.id
_entity.type
_entity.pdbx_description
1 polymer ?
#
loop_
_entity_poly.entity_id
_entity_poly.type
_entity_poly.pdbx_seq_one_letter_code
_entity_poly.pdbx_strand_id
1 'polypeptide(L)'
;MAAASMWRPFLHPYHLIIVQDGDPNKEIKVPEGFDYELYNRNDINKILGPKASCISFKDSACRCFGYMVSKKKYIFTIDDDCFVAKDPSGKEIDALAQHIKNLLCPSTPFFFNTLYESYREGADFVRGYPFSLREGVPTDVSHGLWLNIPDYDAPTQLVKPLERNKRELIRPAMYFGLMGDGQPIGRYDDMWAGWCTKVICDHMGWGIKTGLPYIWHSKASNPFVNLKKEYKGIYWQEEIIPFFQTATLSKECDTVQKCYIELSKQVKDKLGNIDPYFTKLAEAMVTWIEAWDELNPSTGTKLPNGTA
;
A
#
# COMPACT_ATOMS: atom_id res chain seq x y z
N MET A 1 21.15 4.19 -2.56
CA MET A 1 21.41 5.34 -1.67
C MET A 1 21.65 6.71 -2.35
N ALA A 2 21.67 6.84 -3.68
CA ALA A 2 21.65 8.18 -4.30
C ALA A 2 20.32 8.92 -4.01
N ALA A 3 19.20 8.20 -4.05
CA ALA A 3 17.87 8.71 -3.73
C ALA A 3 17.79 9.32 -2.31
N ALA A 4 18.34 8.65 -1.30
CA ALA A 4 18.31 9.13 0.10
C ALA A 4 18.93 10.54 0.27
N SER A 5 19.99 10.85 -0.47
CA SER A 5 20.60 12.19 -0.46
C SER A 5 19.73 13.25 -1.15
N MET A 6 19.03 12.90 -2.22
CA MET A 6 18.05 13.80 -2.88
C MET A 6 16.81 14.02 -2.01
N TRP A 7 16.34 13.00 -1.30
CA TRP A 7 15.20 13.08 -0.40
C TRP A 7 15.49 13.77 0.93
N ARG A 8 16.77 14.06 1.25
CA ARG A 8 17.18 14.66 2.53
C ARG A 8 16.41 15.92 2.95
N PRO A 9 16.07 16.89 2.06
CA PRO A 9 15.28 18.07 2.45
C PRO A 9 13.89 17.72 2.99
N PHE A 10 13.29 16.62 2.52
CA PHE A 10 11.94 16.18 2.87
C PHE A 10 11.91 15.10 3.95
N LEU A 11 12.94 14.24 4.01
CA LEU A 11 13.01 13.13 4.96
C LEU A 11 13.75 13.45 6.26
N HIS A 12 14.65 14.44 6.30
CA HIS A 12 15.43 14.76 7.51
C HIS A 12 14.60 15.09 8.77
N PRO A 13 13.39 15.71 8.68
CA PRO A 13 12.52 15.92 9.86
C PRO A 13 11.85 14.64 10.39
N TYR A 14 11.97 13.50 9.70
CA TYR A 14 11.21 12.29 9.97
C TYR A 14 12.11 11.09 10.30
N HIS A 15 11.57 10.22 11.15
CA HIS A 15 12.20 8.94 11.49
C HIS A 15 12.02 7.92 10.36
N LEU A 16 13.09 7.23 9.97
CA LEU A 16 13.12 6.28 8.86
C LEU A 16 13.20 4.83 9.34
N ILE A 17 12.39 3.93 8.75
CA ILE A 17 12.50 2.49 8.95
C ILE A 17 12.95 1.87 7.62
N ILE A 18 14.19 1.38 7.58
CA ILE A 18 14.83 0.87 6.37
C ILE A 18 14.76 -0.67 6.39
N VAL A 19 14.01 -1.25 5.45
CA VAL A 19 13.92 -2.71 5.29
C VAL A 19 14.79 -3.17 4.13
N GLN A 20 15.86 -3.91 4.44
CA GLN A 20 16.79 -4.49 3.48
C GLN A 20 16.27 -5.84 2.98
N ASP A 21 15.60 -5.79 1.83
CA ASP A 21 15.10 -6.93 1.05
C ASP A 21 16.18 -7.57 0.13
N GLY A 22 17.39 -6.98 0.12
CA GLY A 22 18.55 -7.51 -0.60
C GLY A 22 19.31 -8.61 0.17
N ASP A 23 20.48 -8.96 -0.37
CA ASP A 23 21.48 -9.79 0.31
C ASP A 23 21.83 -9.19 1.70
N PRO A 24 21.54 -9.89 2.82
CA PRO A 24 21.72 -9.34 4.17
C PRO A 24 23.20 -9.21 4.57
N ASN A 25 24.14 -9.75 3.79
CA ASN A 25 25.58 -9.61 4.04
C ASN A 25 26.15 -8.29 3.48
N LYS A 26 25.35 -7.50 2.75
CA LYS A 26 25.77 -6.21 2.19
C LYS A 26 25.43 -5.07 3.15
N GLU A 27 26.45 -4.36 3.60
CA GLU A 27 26.30 -3.14 4.41
C GLU A 27 25.61 -2.03 3.59
N ILE A 28 24.50 -1.49 4.08
CA ILE A 28 23.86 -0.28 3.54
C ILE A 28 24.35 0.95 4.30
N LYS A 29 24.97 1.89 3.58
CA LYS A 29 25.46 3.15 4.16
C LYS A 29 24.40 4.25 4.07
N VAL A 30 23.84 4.60 5.23
CA VAL A 30 22.90 5.71 5.39
C VAL A 30 23.68 7.02 5.58
N PRO A 31 23.32 8.13 4.91
CA PRO A 31 23.96 9.43 5.14
C PRO A 31 23.81 9.93 6.57
N GLU A 32 24.79 10.68 7.07
CA GLU A 32 24.77 11.23 8.43
C GLU A 32 23.61 12.23 8.65
N GLY A 33 23.04 12.21 9.86
CA GLY A 33 21.98 13.11 10.29
C GLY A 33 20.55 12.65 9.97
N PHE A 34 20.32 11.38 9.65
CA PHE A 34 18.98 10.77 9.71
C PHE A 34 18.76 10.05 11.04
N ASP A 35 17.57 10.17 11.62
CA ASP A 35 17.05 9.28 12.66
C ASP A 35 16.49 8.02 11.96
N TYR A 36 17.09 6.85 12.18
CA TYR A 36 16.67 5.63 11.49
C TYR A 36 16.87 4.33 12.27
N GLU A 37 15.99 3.37 11.97
CA GLU A 37 16.14 1.94 12.26
C GLU A 37 16.40 1.20 10.94
N LEU A 38 17.24 0.15 10.96
CA LEU A 38 17.52 -0.69 9.79
C LEU A 38 17.37 -2.17 10.15
N TYR A 39 16.65 -2.89 9.30
CA TYR A 39 16.35 -4.32 9.45
C TYR A 39 16.64 -5.06 8.15
N ASN A 40 17.33 -6.20 8.22
CA ASN A 40 17.48 -7.12 7.09
C ASN A 40 16.73 -8.44 7.35
N ARG A 41 16.76 -9.37 6.39
CA ARG A 41 16.04 -10.66 6.49
C ARG A 41 16.39 -11.47 7.76
N ASN A 42 17.61 -11.36 8.29
CA ASN A 42 17.98 -12.04 9.54
C ASN A 42 17.25 -11.45 10.75
N ASP A 43 17.05 -10.12 10.78
CA ASP A 43 16.31 -9.45 11.85
C ASP A 43 14.81 -9.78 11.78
N ILE A 44 14.24 -9.79 10.58
CA ILE A 44 12.85 -10.21 10.35
C ILE A 44 12.64 -11.65 10.83
N ASN A 45 13.54 -12.57 10.46
CA ASN A 45 13.50 -13.97 10.90
C ASN A 45 13.69 -14.10 12.43
N LYS A 46 14.51 -13.25 13.05
CA LYS A 46 14.75 -13.23 14.51
C LYS A 46 13.58 -12.65 15.30
N ILE A 47 12.89 -11.63 14.77
CA ILE A 47 11.79 -10.92 15.42
C ILE A 47 10.47 -11.70 15.28
N LEU A 48 10.18 -12.24 14.10
CA LEU A 48 8.92 -12.96 13.82
C LEU A 48 9.02 -14.48 14.01
N GLY A 49 10.23 -15.04 14.08
CA GLY A 49 10.43 -16.49 14.20
C GLY A 49 9.73 -17.25 13.06
N PRO A 50 8.93 -18.30 13.37
CA PRO A 50 8.14 -19.02 12.36
C PRO A 50 7.18 -18.12 11.56
N LYS A 51 6.65 -17.04 12.16
CA LYS A 51 5.74 -16.10 11.48
C LYS A 51 6.43 -15.27 10.39
N ALA A 52 7.77 -15.26 10.32
CA ALA A 52 8.52 -14.58 9.25
C ALA A 52 8.15 -15.07 7.83
N SER A 53 7.51 -16.23 7.73
CA SER A 53 6.93 -16.79 6.50
C SER A 53 5.78 -15.96 5.90
N CYS A 54 5.12 -15.08 6.65
CA CYS A 54 4.11 -14.17 6.09
C CYS A 54 4.73 -12.95 5.37
N ILE A 55 5.97 -12.57 5.72
CA ILE A 55 6.71 -11.50 5.05
C ILE A 55 7.44 -12.09 3.84
N SER A 56 7.14 -11.56 2.65
CA SER A 56 7.76 -11.96 1.38
C SER A 56 9.25 -11.54 1.28
N PHE A 57 9.90 -11.84 0.15
CA PHE A 57 11.31 -11.50 -0.07
C PHE A 57 11.65 -11.34 -1.56
N LYS A 58 12.51 -10.36 -1.88
CA LYS A 58 12.88 -9.91 -3.24
C LYS A 58 11.71 -9.29 -4.03
N ASP A 59 10.83 -8.59 -3.31
CA ASP A 59 9.66 -7.90 -3.85
C ASP A 59 9.23 -6.69 -2.98
N SER A 60 8.23 -5.96 -3.45
CA SER A 60 7.66 -4.78 -2.79
C SER A 60 6.98 -5.09 -1.45
N ALA A 61 6.60 -6.35 -1.18
CA ALA A 61 5.90 -6.74 0.03
C ALA A 61 6.80 -6.80 1.28
N CYS A 62 8.13 -6.68 1.14
CA CYS A 62 9.04 -6.44 2.28
C CYS A 62 8.60 -5.27 3.17
N ARG A 63 7.93 -4.25 2.60
CA ARG A 63 7.38 -3.09 3.32
C ARG A 63 6.31 -3.45 4.37
N CYS A 64 5.70 -4.64 4.28
CA CYS A 64 4.82 -5.19 5.31
C CYS A 64 5.51 -5.19 6.70
N PHE A 65 6.80 -5.55 6.75
CA PHE A 65 7.55 -5.50 8.02
C PHE A 65 7.67 -4.06 8.56
N GLY A 66 7.93 -3.09 7.68
CA GLY A 66 7.98 -1.67 8.05
C GLY A 66 6.64 -1.14 8.58
N TYR A 67 5.51 -1.54 7.99
CA TYR A 67 4.18 -1.23 8.53
C TYR A 67 3.94 -1.85 9.91
N MET A 68 4.39 -3.09 10.11
CA MET A 68 4.18 -3.89 11.32
C MET A 68 4.97 -3.40 12.54
N VAL A 69 6.21 -2.96 12.37
CA VAL A 69 7.04 -2.44 13.47
C VAL A 69 6.73 -0.98 13.82
N SER A 70 6.36 -0.15 12.83
CA SER A 70 6.25 1.31 12.99
C SER A 70 5.16 1.77 13.95
N LYS A 71 5.57 2.52 14.99
CA LYS A 71 4.67 3.14 15.97
C LYS A 71 4.28 4.60 15.65
N LYS A 72 4.56 5.09 14.45
CA LYS A 72 4.26 6.49 14.05
C LYS A 72 2.82 6.59 13.52
N LYS A 73 2.10 7.69 13.78
CA LYS A 73 0.68 7.91 13.36
C LYS A 73 0.49 7.90 11.84
N TYR A 74 1.50 8.33 11.09
CA TYR A 74 1.53 8.27 9.62
C TYR A 74 2.76 7.47 9.18
N ILE A 75 2.65 6.72 8.08
CA ILE A 75 3.72 5.92 7.49
C ILE A 75 3.70 6.19 5.99
N PHE A 76 4.83 6.69 5.47
CA PHE A 76 5.07 6.88 4.05
C PHE A 76 6.13 5.87 3.61
N THR A 77 5.78 4.93 2.73
CA THR A 77 6.73 3.94 2.18
C THR A 77 7.22 4.38 0.80
N ILE A 78 8.51 4.23 0.54
CA ILE A 78 9.14 4.62 -0.72
C ILE A 78 10.26 3.66 -1.09
N ASP A 79 10.31 3.27 -2.37
CA ASP A 79 11.31 2.35 -2.92
C ASP A 79 12.64 3.05 -3.24
N ASP A 80 13.75 2.30 -3.30
CA ASP A 80 15.10 2.88 -3.40
C ASP A 80 15.45 3.53 -4.75
N ASP A 81 14.58 3.31 -5.75
CA ASP A 81 14.56 3.84 -7.11
C ASP A 81 13.47 4.91 -7.35
N CYS A 82 12.84 5.40 -6.27
CA CYS A 82 11.96 6.57 -6.29
C CYS A 82 12.73 7.87 -5.93
N PHE A 83 12.43 8.96 -6.63
CA PHE A 83 13.12 10.25 -6.55
C PHE A 83 12.14 11.42 -6.38
N VAL A 84 12.65 12.55 -5.87
CA VAL A 84 11.89 13.79 -5.71
C VAL A 84 11.33 14.23 -7.07
N ALA A 85 10.01 14.37 -7.14
CA ALA A 85 9.32 14.85 -8.33
C ALA A 85 9.48 16.37 -8.51
N LYS A 86 9.30 16.87 -9.74
CA LYS A 86 9.25 18.30 -10.05
C LYS A 86 7.95 18.65 -10.77
N ASP A 87 7.40 19.81 -10.46
CA ASP A 87 6.21 20.36 -11.11
C ASP A 87 6.56 21.03 -12.47
N PRO A 88 5.57 21.49 -13.28
CA PRO A 88 5.83 22.14 -14.56
C PRO A 88 6.65 23.45 -14.50
N SER A 89 6.85 24.03 -13.32
CA SER A 89 7.76 25.17 -13.11
C SER A 89 9.20 24.75 -12.77
N GLY A 90 9.46 23.45 -12.62
CA GLY A 90 10.74 22.87 -12.20
C GLY A 90 10.93 22.83 -10.67
N LYS A 91 9.94 23.30 -9.90
CA LYS A 91 9.97 23.29 -8.44
C LYS A 91 9.80 21.86 -7.92
N GLU A 92 10.54 21.51 -6.88
CA GLU A 92 10.47 20.20 -6.23
C GLU A 92 9.17 20.02 -5.44
N ILE A 93 8.59 18.82 -5.55
CA ILE A 93 7.31 18.44 -4.98
C ILE A 93 7.55 17.76 -3.63
N ASP A 94 7.03 18.37 -2.56
CA ASP A 94 6.93 17.73 -1.25
C ASP A 94 5.82 16.67 -1.25
N ALA A 95 6.23 15.43 -1.52
CA ALA A 95 5.35 14.28 -1.51
C ALA A 95 4.80 13.96 -0.10
N LEU A 96 5.53 14.28 0.98
CA LEU A 96 5.09 13.97 2.34
C LEU A 96 4.01 14.95 2.79
N ALA A 97 4.19 16.26 2.57
CA ALA A 97 3.18 17.26 2.85
C ALA A 97 1.89 17.04 2.05
N GLN A 98 1.99 16.62 0.78
CA GLN A 98 0.84 16.25 -0.04
C GLN A 98 0.10 15.02 0.50
N HIS A 99 0.82 13.98 0.94
CA HIS A 99 0.27 12.79 1.57
C HIS A 99 -0.49 13.14 2.87
N ILE A 100 0.13 13.97 3.72
CA ILE A 100 -0.48 14.47 4.97
C ILE A 100 -1.73 15.32 4.70
N LYS A 101 -1.70 16.22 3.70
CA LYS A 101 -2.88 17.02 3.32
C LYS A 101 -4.06 16.12 2.91
N ASN A 102 -3.82 15.10 2.10
CA ASN A 102 -4.90 14.21 1.65
C ASN A 102 -5.55 13.44 2.81
N LEU A 103 -4.72 12.96 3.73
CA LEU A 103 -5.09 12.32 4.99
C LEU A 103 -5.93 13.20 5.93
N LEU A 104 -5.67 14.50 5.95
CA LEU A 104 -6.35 15.46 6.84
C LEU A 104 -7.64 16.06 6.24
N CYS A 105 -8.03 15.67 5.03
CA CYS A 105 -9.26 16.11 4.38
C CYS A 105 -10.22 14.93 4.11
N PRO A 106 -11.56 15.12 4.14
CA PRO A 106 -12.52 14.07 3.77
C PRO A 106 -12.41 13.57 2.31
N SER A 107 -12.97 12.39 2.06
CA SER A 107 -13.18 11.73 0.76
C SER A 107 -14.66 11.75 0.38
N THR A 108 -14.97 11.62 -0.92
CA THR A 108 -16.35 11.63 -1.44
C THR A 108 -16.70 10.33 -2.19
N PRO A 109 -16.66 9.14 -1.53
CA PRO A 109 -16.64 7.84 -2.21
C PRO A 109 -18.01 7.38 -2.75
N PHE A 110 -19.12 7.88 -2.22
CA PHE A 110 -20.46 7.30 -2.46
C PHE A 110 -21.18 7.77 -3.73
N PHE A 111 -20.67 8.81 -4.39
CA PHE A 111 -21.25 9.33 -5.63
C PHE A 111 -20.16 9.93 -6.51
N PHE A 112 -20.30 9.83 -7.83
CA PHE A 112 -19.26 10.28 -8.76
C PHE A 112 -19.31 11.81 -8.95
N ASN A 113 -18.41 12.55 -8.30
CA ASN A 113 -18.20 13.97 -8.64
C ASN A 113 -17.36 14.04 -9.92
N THR A 114 -17.94 14.53 -11.02
CA THR A 114 -17.22 14.69 -12.29
C THR A 114 -16.18 15.81 -12.26
N LEU A 115 -16.19 16.69 -11.25
CA LEU A 115 -15.06 17.55 -10.89
C LEU A 115 -14.08 16.79 -9.98
N TYR A 116 -13.45 15.74 -10.52
CA TYR A 116 -12.54 14.84 -9.79
C TYR A 116 -11.12 15.42 -9.67
N GLU A 117 -10.99 16.64 -9.15
CA GLU A 117 -9.70 17.18 -8.70
C GLU A 117 -9.60 17.12 -7.17
N SER A 118 -8.41 16.81 -6.65
CA SER A 118 -8.12 16.89 -5.21
C SER A 118 -8.30 18.34 -4.73
N TYR A 119 -9.02 18.53 -3.61
CA TYR A 119 -9.44 19.84 -3.13
C TYR A 119 -8.33 20.90 -3.16
N ARG A 120 -8.52 21.88 -4.06
CA ARG A 120 -7.81 23.16 -4.13
C ARG A 120 -8.78 24.29 -3.80
N GLU A 121 -8.23 25.44 -3.42
CA GLU A 121 -9.01 26.66 -3.25
C GLU A 121 -9.79 26.97 -4.54
N GLY A 122 -11.10 27.11 -4.43
CA GLY A 122 -12.02 27.26 -5.58
C GLY A 122 -12.57 25.96 -6.19
N ALA A 123 -12.25 24.77 -5.68
CA ALA A 123 -12.89 23.52 -6.10
C ALA A 123 -14.27 23.31 -5.44
N ASP A 124 -15.28 22.92 -6.22
CA ASP A 124 -16.68 22.68 -5.81
C ASP A 124 -17.25 21.43 -6.49
N PHE A 125 -18.47 21.03 -6.11
CA PHE A 125 -19.20 19.88 -6.62
C PHE A 125 -20.11 20.25 -7.79
N VAL A 126 -20.23 19.36 -8.77
CA VAL A 126 -21.17 19.56 -9.88
C VAL A 126 -22.64 19.66 -9.42
N ARG A 127 -23.43 20.39 -10.21
CA ARG A 127 -24.89 20.38 -10.11
C ARG A 127 -25.39 18.96 -10.30
N GLY A 128 -26.19 18.48 -9.34
CA GLY A 128 -26.66 17.08 -9.29
C GLY A 128 -25.95 16.22 -8.24
N TYR A 129 -24.77 16.62 -7.74
CA TYR A 129 -24.14 15.92 -6.61
C TYR A 129 -24.96 16.14 -5.32
N PRO A 130 -25.46 15.08 -4.64
CA PRO A 130 -26.35 15.22 -3.48
C PRO A 130 -25.73 16.03 -2.34
N PHE A 131 -26.45 17.04 -1.84
CA PHE A 131 -25.93 17.95 -0.80
C PHE A 131 -25.49 17.22 0.47
N SER A 132 -26.24 16.21 0.91
CA SER A 132 -25.94 15.37 2.07
C SER A 132 -24.67 14.50 1.95
N LEU A 133 -24.07 14.42 0.75
CA LEU A 133 -22.83 13.66 0.52
C LEU A 133 -21.62 14.57 0.32
N ARG A 134 -21.78 15.91 0.33
CA ARG A 134 -20.71 16.88 0.05
C ARG A 134 -19.70 17.03 1.19
N GLU A 135 -20.10 16.73 2.41
CA GLU A 135 -19.20 16.72 3.58
C GLU A 135 -18.21 15.54 3.51
N GLY A 136 -18.55 14.49 2.76
CA GLY A 136 -17.73 13.30 2.57
C GLY A 136 -17.68 12.40 3.81
N VAL A 137 -16.63 11.57 3.87
CA VAL A 137 -16.26 10.73 5.02
C VAL A 137 -14.77 10.81 5.29
N PRO A 138 -14.28 10.45 6.50
CA PRO A 138 -12.85 10.39 6.80
C PRO A 138 -12.05 9.60 5.75
N THR A 139 -10.88 10.14 5.37
CA THR A 139 -9.91 9.48 4.49
C THR A 139 -8.88 8.73 5.33
N ASP A 140 -8.49 7.51 4.95
CA ASP A 140 -7.59 6.71 5.80
C ASP A 140 -6.12 6.61 5.28
N VAL A 141 -5.80 6.72 3.96
CA VAL A 141 -4.67 7.55 3.42
C VAL A 141 -4.91 7.99 1.95
N SER A 142 -3.90 8.56 1.27
CA SER A 142 -3.71 8.48 -0.19
C SER A 142 -2.41 7.77 -0.56
N HIS A 143 -2.46 6.67 -1.31
CA HIS A 143 -1.33 5.77 -1.68
C HIS A 143 -0.22 6.51 -2.45
N GLY A 144 -0.56 7.61 -3.15
CA GLY A 144 0.35 8.34 -4.00
C GLY A 144 0.53 7.71 -5.38
N LEU A 145 1.19 8.46 -6.28
CA LEU A 145 1.34 8.14 -7.69
C LEU A 145 2.80 8.26 -8.14
N TRP A 146 3.18 7.38 -9.06
CA TRP A 146 4.43 7.49 -9.79
C TRP A 146 4.27 8.40 -11.01
N LEU A 147 5.18 9.36 -11.16
CA LEU A 147 5.46 10.01 -12.43
C LEU A 147 6.30 9.08 -13.32
N ASN A 148 6.37 9.42 -14.62
CA ASN A 148 7.06 8.67 -15.66
C ASN A 148 6.38 7.34 -16.03
N ILE A 149 6.22 6.38 -15.11
CA ILE A 149 5.75 5.01 -15.40
C ILE A 149 4.51 4.65 -14.56
N PRO A 150 3.47 3.97 -15.11
CA PRO A 150 2.35 3.44 -14.34
C PRO A 150 2.64 2.05 -13.77
N ASP A 151 2.12 1.74 -12.59
CA ASP A 151 1.88 0.34 -12.22
C ASP A 151 0.67 -0.18 -12.98
N TYR A 152 0.97 -1.01 -13.97
CA TYR A 152 0.04 -1.79 -14.76
C TYR A 152 0.67 -3.16 -15.01
N ASP A 153 -0.18 -4.18 -15.16
CA ASP A 153 0.21 -5.47 -15.74
C ASP A 153 0.84 -5.24 -17.14
N ALA A 154 1.80 -6.08 -17.54
CA ALA A 154 2.53 -5.87 -18.79
C ALA A 154 1.64 -5.76 -20.04
N PRO A 155 0.53 -6.52 -20.21
CA PRO A 155 -0.45 -6.28 -21.28
C PRO A 155 -1.03 -4.87 -21.27
N THR A 156 -1.57 -4.41 -20.14
CA THR A 156 -2.10 -3.04 -19.98
C THR A 156 -1.01 -1.99 -20.20
N GLN A 157 0.21 -2.23 -19.71
CA GLN A 157 1.35 -1.32 -19.87
C GLN A 157 1.76 -1.16 -21.36
N LEU A 158 1.51 -2.17 -22.20
CA LEU A 158 1.72 -2.11 -23.66
C LEU A 158 0.59 -1.35 -24.40
N VAL A 159 -0.66 -1.43 -23.97
CA VAL A 159 -1.82 -0.83 -24.68
C VAL A 159 -2.31 0.51 -24.10
N LYS A 160 -1.98 0.84 -22.85
CA LYS A 160 -2.40 2.05 -22.12
C LYS A 160 -1.20 2.81 -21.49
N PRO A 161 -0.12 3.13 -22.25
CA PRO A 161 1.10 3.72 -21.68
C PRO A 161 0.91 5.07 -20.95
N LEU A 162 -0.16 5.81 -21.25
CA LEU A 162 -0.42 7.17 -20.75
C LEU A 162 -1.41 7.25 -19.58
N GLU A 163 -2.05 6.14 -19.19
CA GLU A 163 -3.12 6.12 -18.17
C GLU A 163 -2.53 6.02 -16.75
N ARG A 164 -3.19 6.54 -15.69
CA ARG A 164 -2.68 6.54 -14.30
C ARG A 164 -3.81 6.43 -13.26
N ASN A 165 -3.59 5.67 -12.17
CA ASN A 165 -4.45 5.50 -10.99
C ASN A 165 -3.59 5.06 -9.76
N LYS A 166 -4.01 5.30 -8.50
CA LYS A 166 -3.53 4.61 -7.25
C LYS A 166 -4.29 5.07 -5.99
N ARG A 167 -4.58 4.17 -5.03
CA ARG A 167 -5.62 4.22 -3.95
C ARG A 167 -5.21 4.98 -2.66
N GLU A 168 -5.35 4.67 -1.35
CA GLU A 168 -5.63 3.48 -0.46
C GLU A 168 -6.17 4.01 0.92
N LEU A 169 -6.02 3.53 2.17
CA LEU A 169 -5.20 2.55 2.96
C LEU A 169 -5.93 2.19 4.29
N ILE A 170 -5.67 1.04 4.90
CA ILE A 170 -6.01 0.72 6.33
C ILE A 170 -4.96 -0.23 6.91
N ARG A 171 -4.24 0.15 7.98
CA ARG A 171 -2.94 -0.47 8.31
C ARG A 171 -2.92 -2.00 8.43
N PRO A 172 -3.77 -2.68 9.22
CA PRO A 172 -3.72 -4.14 9.30
C PRO A 172 -4.17 -4.83 8.00
N ALA A 173 -4.86 -4.13 7.10
CA ALA A 173 -5.23 -4.63 5.77
C ALA A 173 -4.20 -4.31 4.67
N MET A 174 -3.14 -3.54 4.98
CA MET A 174 -1.99 -3.30 4.07
C MET A 174 -1.02 -4.48 4.03
N TYR A 175 -1.58 -5.67 3.86
CA TYR A 175 -0.81 -6.88 3.63
C TYR A 175 -0.76 -7.18 2.13
N PHE A 176 0.46 -7.15 1.60
CA PHE A 176 0.76 -7.26 0.17
C PHE A 176 0.76 -8.73 -0.32
N GLY A 177 0.52 -9.69 0.57
CA GLY A 177 0.46 -11.11 0.23
C GLY A 177 1.83 -11.77 0.07
N LEU A 178 1.82 -13.02 -0.41
CA LEU A 178 3.01 -13.84 -0.64
C LEU A 178 3.37 -13.83 -2.13
N MET A 179 4.39 -13.08 -2.53
CA MET A 179 4.77 -12.96 -3.95
C MET A 179 6.29 -13.16 -4.12
N GLY A 180 6.85 -12.80 -5.28
CA GLY A 180 8.30 -12.76 -5.44
C GLY A 180 8.96 -14.15 -5.44
N ASP A 181 10.02 -14.32 -4.65
CA ASP A 181 10.88 -15.50 -4.73
C ASP A 181 10.24 -16.76 -4.12
N GLY A 182 10.28 -17.86 -4.87
CA GLY A 182 9.63 -19.12 -4.49
C GLY A 182 8.09 -19.09 -4.40
N GLN A 183 7.42 -18.05 -4.93
CA GLN A 183 5.95 -17.99 -5.07
C GLN A 183 5.54 -18.09 -6.55
N PRO A 184 4.31 -18.54 -6.86
CA PRO A 184 3.87 -18.75 -8.25
C PRO A 184 3.39 -17.48 -8.97
N ILE A 185 3.46 -16.32 -8.32
CA ILE A 185 2.99 -15.02 -8.81
C ILE A 185 3.88 -13.89 -8.25
N GLY A 186 4.00 -12.78 -8.99
CA GLY A 186 4.54 -11.52 -8.47
C GLY A 186 4.15 -10.32 -9.32
N ARG A 187 4.35 -9.10 -8.79
CA ARG A 187 3.86 -7.82 -9.35
C ARG A 187 2.34 -7.66 -9.32
N TYR A 188 1.70 -8.30 -8.35
CA TYR A 188 0.25 -8.18 -8.03
C TYR A 188 0.04 -7.88 -6.53
N ASP A 189 1.11 -7.58 -5.81
CA ASP A 189 1.16 -7.54 -4.34
C ASP A 189 0.59 -6.22 -3.78
N ASP A 190 0.83 -5.11 -4.47
CA ASP A 190 0.15 -3.83 -4.24
C ASP A 190 -1.34 -3.91 -4.64
N MET A 191 -1.66 -4.58 -5.75
CA MET A 191 -3.04 -4.82 -6.20
C MET A 191 -3.82 -5.63 -5.16
N TRP A 192 -3.20 -6.69 -4.60
CA TRP A 192 -3.80 -7.52 -3.56
C TRP A 192 -4.09 -6.75 -2.27
N ALA A 193 -3.11 -5.99 -1.77
CA ALA A 193 -3.30 -5.11 -0.61
C ALA A 193 -4.44 -4.11 -0.85
N GLY A 194 -4.50 -3.51 -2.05
CA GLY A 194 -5.51 -2.52 -2.38
C GLY A 194 -6.91 -3.10 -2.63
N TRP A 195 -7.03 -4.33 -3.13
CA TRP A 195 -8.30 -5.03 -3.20
C TRP A 195 -8.84 -5.38 -1.82
N CYS A 196 -8.01 -5.98 -0.95
CA CYS A 196 -8.40 -6.29 0.42
C CYS A 196 -8.78 -5.03 1.19
N THR A 197 -8.00 -3.95 1.04
CA THR A 197 -8.28 -2.65 1.65
C THR A 197 -9.62 -2.09 1.19
N LYS A 198 -9.93 -2.11 -0.12
CA LYS A 198 -11.18 -1.53 -0.63
C LYS A 198 -12.42 -2.18 0.01
N VAL A 199 -12.47 -3.52 0.07
CA VAL A 199 -13.60 -4.25 0.67
C VAL A 199 -13.80 -3.87 2.14
N ILE A 200 -12.71 -3.72 2.89
CA ILE A 200 -12.78 -3.43 4.32
C ILE A 200 -13.11 -1.94 4.57
N CYS A 201 -12.55 -1.00 3.80
CA CYS A 201 -12.99 0.41 3.87
C CYS A 201 -14.47 0.57 3.52
N ASP A 202 -14.97 -0.13 2.50
CA ASP A 202 -16.40 -0.09 2.13
C ASP A 202 -17.28 -0.62 3.27
N HIS A 203 -16.89 -1.72 3.91
CA HIS A 203 -17.60 -2.27 5.06
C HIS A 203 -17.61 -1.32 6.27
N MET A 204 -16.49 -0.64 6.54
CA MET A 204 -16.35 0.31 7.65
C MET A 204 -16.92 1.72 7.33
N GLY A 205 -17.37 1.96 6.09
CA GLY A 205 -17.89 3.26 5.63
C GLY A 205 -16.81 4.34 5.44
N TRP A 206 -15.56 3.94 5.20
CA TRP A 206 -14.38 4.82 5.14
C TRP A 206 -13.98 5.22 3.72
N GLY A 207 -13.34 6.38 3.62
CA GLY A 207 -12.90 6.99 2.37
C GLY A 207 -11.48 6.59 1.95
N ILE A 208 -11.32 6.36 0.66
CA ILE A 208 -10.04 6.08 -0.01
C ILE A 208 -9.75 7.22 -1.00
N LYS A 209 -8.55 7.82 -0.96
CA LYS A 209 -8.16 8.92 -1.86
C LYS A 209 -7.16 8.54 -2.93
N THR A 210 -7.65 8.43 -4.15
CA THR A 210 -6.82 8.18 -5.33
C THR A 210 -6.11 9.45 -5.82
N GLY A 211 -4.79 9.42 -6.02
CA GLY A 211 -4.06 10.52 -6.67
C GLY A 211 -2.70 10.90 -6.07
N LEU A 212 -2.52 12.19 -5.78
CA LEU A 212 -1.36 12.78 -5.08
C LEU A 212 -1.02 12.01 -3.79
N PRO A 213 0.24 12.01 -3.30
CA PRO A 213 1.41 12.74 -3.82
C PRO A 213 2.00 12.19 -5.11
N TYR A 214 2.82 12.99 -5.81
CA TYR A 214 3.63 12.53 -6.94
C TYR A 214 5.09 12.27 -6.53
N ILE A 215 5.63 11.11 -6.89
CA ILE A 215 7.06 10.76 -6.80
C ILE A 215 7.59 10.30 -8.17
N TRP A 216 8.85 10.56 -8.49
CA TRP A 216 9.42 10.18 -9.79
C TRP A 216 10.03 8.77 -9.75
N HIS A 217 9.63 7.89 -10.66
CA HIS A 217 10.19 6.53 -10.76
C HIS A 217 11.08 6.36 -12.00
N SER A 218 12.26 5.75 -11.85
CA SER A 218 13.27 5.69 -12.92
C SER A 218 13.46 4.34 -13.61
N LYS A 219 12.71 3.30 -13.21
CA LYS A 219 13.06 1.90 -13.53
C LYS A 219 12.04 1.24 -14.47
N ALA A 220 12.29 1.38 -15.77
CA ALA A 220 11.62 0.56 -16.78
C ALA A 220 12.09 -0.91 -16.66
N SER A 221 11.15 -1.83 -16.44
CA SER A 221 11.40 -3.27 -16.40
C SER A 221 11.02 -3.92 -17.74
N ASN A 222 11.63 -5.06 -18.07
CA ASN A 222 11.38 -5.72 -19.36
C ASN A 222 9.97 -6.35 -19.38
N PRO A 223 9.07 -5.94 -20.30
CA PRO A 223 7.66 -6.37 -20.28
C PRO A 223 7.49 -7.87 -20.56
N PHE A 224 8.39 -8.51 -21.30
CA PHE A 224 8.33 -9.96 -21.55
C PHE A 224 8.82 -10.78 -20.34
N VAL A 225 9.63 -10.20 -19.47
CA VAL A 225 10.00 -10.80 -18.17
C VAL A 225 8.90 -10.58 -17.14
N ASN A 226 8.27 -9.41 -17.14
CA ASN A 226 7.09 -9.10 -16.33
C ASN A 226 5.93 -10.05 -16.67
N LEU A 227 5.56 -10.19 -17.95
CA LEU A 227 4.51 -11.08 -18.42
C LEU A 227 4.71 -12.55 -17.97
N LYS A 228 5.96 -13.03 -17.89
CA LYS A 228 6.29 -14.39 -17.39
C LYS A 228 6.11 -14.56 -15.88
N LYS A 229 6.11 -13.47 -15.10
CA LYS A 229 5.77 -13.47 -13.66
C LYS A 229 4.27 -13.25 -13.42
N GLU A 230 3.66 -12.47 -14.32
CA GLU A 230 2.28 -12.01 -14.22
C GLU A 230 1.26 -12.98 -14.80
N TYR A 231 1.61 -13.87 -15.74
CA TYR A 231 0.63 -14.68 -16.50
C TYR A 231 -0.37 -15.48 -15.63
N LYS A 232 0.05 -15.97 -14.47
CA LYS A 232 -0.85 -16.61 -13.49
C LYS A 232 -1.81 -15.59 -12.86
N GLY A 233 -1.32 -14.41 -12.46
CA GLY A 233 -2.15 -13.30 -12.01
C GLY A 233 -3.14 -12.84 -13.07
N ILE A 234 -2.70 -12.65 -14.32
CA ILE A 234 -3.55 -12.25 -15.45
C ILE A 234 -4.66 -13.27 -15.71
N TYR A 235 -4.40 -14.56 -15.49
CA TYR A 235 -5.44 -15.60 -15.62
C TYR A 235 -6.37 -15.67 -14.39
N TRP A 236 -5.82 -15.55 -13.18
CA TRP A 236 -6.59 -15.65 -11.93
C TRP A 236 -7.40 -14.39 -11.61
N GLN A 237 -7.01 -13.21 -12.12
CA GLN A 237 -7.70 -11.95 -11.82
C GLN A 237 -9.17 -11.96 -12.27
N GLU A 238 -9.50 -12.74 -13.30
CA GLU A 238 -10.87 -12.89 -13.82
C GLU A 238 -11.81 -13.57 -12.80
N GLU A 239 -11.26 -14.29 -11.81
CA GLU A 239 -12.00 -14.81 -10.65
C GLU A 239 -11.78 -13.94 -9.39
N ILE A 240 -10.54 -13.47 -9.15
CA ILE A 240 -10.18 -12.66 -7.97
C ILE A 240 -10.91 -11.30 -7.96
N ILE A 241 -11.04 -10.63 -9.11
CA ILE A 241 -11.65 -9.29 -9.18
C ILE A 241 -13.16 -9.37 -8.93
N PRO A 242 -13.96 -10.26 -9.58
CA PRO A 242 -15.36 -10.46 -9.23
C PRO A 242 -15.55 -10.93 -7.78
N PHE A 243 -14.65 -11.75 -7.24
CA PHE A 243 -14.64 -12.10 -5.82
C PHE A 243 -14.54 -10.86 -4.93
N PHE A 244 -13.53 -10.01 -5.07
CA PHE A 244 -13.41 -8.80 -4.24
C PHE A 244 -14.49 -7.74 -4.54
N GLN A 245 -15.10 -7.73 -5.74
CA GLN A 245 -16.24 -6.85 -6.05
C GLN A 245 -17.55 -7.30 -5.40
N THR A 246 -17.68 -8.58 -5.03
CA THR A 246 -18.90 -9.17 -4.45
C THR A 246 -18.73 -9.64 -3.01
N ALA A 247 -17.50 -9.66 -2.50
CA ALA A 247 -17.17 -9.97 -1.11
C ALA A 247 -17.91 -9.04 -0.15
N THR A 248 -18.61 -9.63 0.82
CA THR A 248 -19.31 -8.93 1.88
C THR A 248 -18.92 -9.52 3.22
N LEU A 249 -18.74 -8.66 4.22
CA LEU A 249 -18.28 -9.03 5.55
C LEU A 249 -19.45 -8.95 6.55
N SER A 250 -19.41 -9.79 7.57
CA SER A 250 -20.37 -9.81 8.68
C SER A 250 -20.36 -8.49 9.44
N LYS A 251 -21.52 -8.02 9.89
CA LYS A 251 -21.64 -6.82 10.75
C LYS A 251 -20.98 -6.98 12.13
N GLU A 252 -20.53 -8.18 12.47
CA GLU A 252 -19.76 -8.48 13.68
C GLU A 252 -18.26 -8.13 13.54
N CYS A 253 -17.81 -7.88 12.30
CA CYS A 253 -16.45 -7.45 11.95
C CYS A 253 -16.29 -5.93 12.11
N ASP A 254 -16.43 -5.47 13.35
CA ASP A 254 -16.29 -4.07 13.79
C ASP A 254 -14.85 -3.50 13.76
N THR A 255 -13.87 -4.28 13.31
CA THR A 255 -12.43 -4.00 13.43
C THR A 255 -11.66 -4.58 12.26
N VAL A 256 -10.61 -3.88 11.80
CA VAL A 256 -9.84 -4.28 10.60
C VAL A 256 -9.26 -5.70 10.72
N GLN A 257 -8.81 -6.10 11.91
CA GLN A 257 -8.37 -7.48 12.18
C GLN A 257 -9.49 -8.51 11.94
N LYS A 258 -10.70 -8.31 12.50
CA LYS A 258 -11.84 -9.21 12.26
C LYS A 258 -12.19 -9.25 10.77
N CYS A 259 -12.28 -8.10 10.12
CA CYS A 259 -12.53 -7.99 8.69
C CYS A 259 -11.51 -8.79 7.85
N TYR A 260 -10.22 -8.67 8.16
CA TYR A 260 -9.15 -9.36 7.43
C TYR A 260 -9.15 -10.88 7.71
N ILE A 261 -9.52 -11.30 8.92
CA ILE A 261 -9.68 -12.71 9.33
C ILE A 261 -10.96 -13.34 8.77
N GLU A 262 -12.02 -12.58 8.49
CA GLU A 262 -13.16 -13.08 7.72
C GLU A 262 -12.81 -13.15 6.22
N LEU A 263 -12.18 -12.11 5.68
CA LEU A 263 -11.78 -12.05 4.28
C LEU A 263 -10.77 -13.16 3.92
N SER A 264 -9.85 -13.52 4.81
CA SER A 264 -8.94 -14.65 4.59
C SER A 264 -9.65 -16.00 4.51
N LYS A 265 -10.70 -16.23 5.31
CA LYS A 265 -11.57 -17.42 5.18
C LYS A 265 -12.28 -17.43 3.83
N GLN A 266 -12.84 -16.28 3.42
CA GLN A 266 -13.47 -16.15 2.10
C GLN A 266 -12.48 -16.39 0.95
N VAL A 267 -11.23 -15.91 1.06
CA VAL A 267 -10.15 -16.22 0.10
C VAL A 267 -9.85 -17.72 0.06
N LYS A 268 -9.73 -18.40 1.21
CA LYS A 268 -9.50 -19.85 1.28
C LYS A 268 -10.65 -20.65 0.65
N ASP A 269 -11.88 -20.31 1.00
CA ASP A 269 -13.08 -21.06 0.58
C ASP A 269 -13.50 -20.80 -0.88
N LYS A 270 -13.19 -19.62 -1.43
CA LYS A 270 -13.57 -19.23 -2.81
C LYS A 270 -12.42 -19.36 -3.80
N LEU A 271 -11.21 -18.95 -3.44
CA LEU A 271 -10.05 -18.93 -4.34
C LEU A 271 -9.11 -20.14 -4.14
N GLY A 272 -9.21 -20.88 -3.03
CA GLY A 272 -8.37 -22.05 -2.75
C GLY A 272 -8.44 -23.19 -3.79
N ASN A 273 -9.52 -23.24 -4.58
CA ASN A 273 -9.69 -24.20 -5.69
C ASN A 273 -8.93 -23.79 -6.97
N ILE A 274 -8.46 -22.55 -7.08
CA ILE A 274 -7.80 -22.00 -8.29
C ILE A 274 -6.33 -22.46 -8.35
N ASP A 275 -5.63 -22.37 -7.22
CA ASP A 275 -4.26 -22.86 -7.02
C ASP A 275 -4.02 -23.00 -5.50
N PRO A 276 -3.32 -24.06 -5.01
CA PRO A 276 -2.96 -24.20 -3.59
C PRO A 276 -2.28 -22.97 -2.97
N TYR A 277 -1.70 -22.10 -3.79
CA TYR A 277 -1.28 -20.74 -3.44
C TYR A 277 -2.30 -19.98 -2.59
N PHE A 278 -3.59 -19.95 -2.96
CA PHE A 278 -4.59 -19.15 -2.25
C PHE A 278 -4.90 -19.67 -0.85
N THR A 279 -4.80 -21.00 -0.65
CA THR A 279 -4.91 -21.63 0.68
C THR A 279 -3.74 -21.19 1.58
N LYS A 280 -2.51 -21.23 1.07
CA LYS A 280 -1.31 -20.75 1.76
C LYS A 280 -1.35 -19.24 2.02
N LEU A 281 -1.88 -18.46 1.06
CA LEU A 281 -2.04 -17.03 1.17
C LEU A 281 -3.03 -16.66 2.27
N ALA A 282 -4.18 -17.34 2.35
CA ALA A 282 -5.16 -17.16 3.42
C ALA A 282 -4.58 -17.49 4.81
N GLU A 283 -3.76 -18.55 4.90
CA GLU A 283 -3.03 -18.89 6.13
C GLU A 283 -2.03 -17.78 6.50
N ALA A 284 -1.28 -17.26 5.53
CA ALA A 284 -0.38 -16.13 5.74
C ALA A 284 -1.10 -14.80 6.08
N MET A 285 -2.32 -14.57 5.56
CA MET A 285 -3.20 -13.46 5.97
C MET A 285 -3.60 -13.55 7.44
N VAL A 286 -3.83 -14.77 7.96
CA VAL A 286 -4.08 -14.99 9.40
C VAL A 286 -2.79 -14.75 10.20
N THR A 287 -1.68 -15.38 9.81
CA THR A 287 -0.37 -15.21 10.47
C THR A 287 0.11 -13.75 10.47
N TRP A 288 -0.23 -12.97 9.45
CA TRP A 288 0.02 -11.53 9.39
C TRP A 288 -0.73 -10.77 10.49
N ILE A 289 -2.02 -11.05 10.72
CA ILE A 289 -2.81 -10.41 11.78
C ILE A 289 -2.33 -10.86 13.17
N GLU A 290 -2.01 -12.16 13.35
CA GLU A 290 -1.42 -12.66 14.60
C GLU A 290 -0.09 -11.95 14.94
N ALA A 291 0.81 -11.84 13.97
CA ALA A 291 2.08 -11.12 14.13
C ALA A 291 1.87 -9.61 14.34
N TRP A 292 0.82 -9.04 13.73
CA TRP A 292 0.47 -7.63 13.91
C TRP A 292 0.04 -7.35 15.34
N ASP A 293 -0.89 -8.14 15.89
CA ASP A 293 -1.43 -7.96 17.24
C ASP A 293 -0.40 -8.29 18.33
N GLU A 294 0.51 -9.26 18.11
CA GLU A 294 1.65 -9.52 18.99
C GLU A 294 2.63 -8.34 19.07
N LEU A 295 2.92 -7.67 17.95
CA LEU A 295 3.82 -6.52 17.89
C LEU A 295 3.14 -5.17 18.16
N ASN A 296 1.81 -5.12 18.12
CA ASN A 296 0.99 -3.92 18.34
C ASN A 296 -0.14 -4.20 19.35
N PRO A 297 0.19 -4.64 20.59
CA PRO A 297 -0.82 -4.93 21.60
C PRO A 297 -1.66 -3.70 21.91
N SER A 298 -2.95 -3.91 22.19
CA SER A 298 -3.97 -2.89 22.38
C SER A 298 -3.88 -2.11 23.71
N THR A 299 -2.66 -1.87 24.21
CA THR A 299 -2.40 -0.90 25.28
C THR A 299 -2.87 0.49 24.85
N GLY A 300 -3.83 1.06 25.57
CA GLY A 300 -4.63 2.23 25.17
C GLY A 300 -3.93 3.59 25.07
N THR A 301 -2.63 3.60 24.77
CA THR A 301 -1.85 4.82 24.54
C THR A 301 -2.26 5.46 23.22
N LYS A 302 -3.09 6.51 23.27
CA LYS A 302 -3.25 7.40 22.12
C LYS A 302 -1.88 8.00 21.78
N LEU A 303 -1.26 7.48 20.72
CA LEU A 303 -0.03 8.03 20.17
C LEU A 303 -0.24 9.54 19.95
N PRO A 304 0.63 10.40 20.51
CA PRO A 304 0.44 11.84 20.37
C PRO A 304 0.41 12.22 18.90
N ASN A 305 -0.53 13.10 18.52
CA ASN A 305 -0.46 13.76 17.22
C ASN A 305 0.85 14.54 17.18
N GLY A 306 1.81 14.09 16.37
CA GLY A 306 2.94 14.93 16.01
C GLY A 306 2.42 16.23 15.39
N THR A 307 3.03 17.35 15.74
CA THR A 307 2.80 18.63 15.04
C THR A 307 3.19 18.45 13.57
N ALA A 308 2.26 18.79 12.68
CA ALA A 308 2.50 18.92 11.25
C ALA A 308 3.15 20.29 10.93
#